data_AF-A0AA88HUE6-F1
#
_entry.id   AF-A0AA88HUE6-F1
#
_cell.length_a   1.000
_cell.length_b   1.000
_cell.length_c   1.000
_cell.angle_alpha   90.00
_cell.angle_beta   90.00
_cell.angle_gamma   90.00
#
_symmetry.space_group_name_H-M   'P 1'
#
loop_
_entity.id
_entity.type
_entity.pdbx_description
1 polymer ?
#
loop_
_entity_poly.entity_id
_entity_poly.type
_entity_poly.pdbx_seq_one_letter_code
_entity_poly.pdbx_strand_id
1 'polypeptide(L)'
;MELINDQFMSVFQSIYEKTCLLRLVKQKKDDPRKPWITKERIDVINNRNLLYEQYLNSQDDADFIEFKAVRNKVNNMRRQAKKKYFEERFSDDKGDTRATWQVINEFMGVL
;
A
#
# COMPACT_ATOMS: atom_id res chain seq x y z
N MET A 1 -33.61 21.17 19.14
CA MET A 1 -32.96 20.20 18.23
C MET A 1 -31.65 19.71 18.80
N GLU A 2 -30.79 20.57 19.35
CA GLU A 2 -29.52 20.17 20.00
C GLU A 2 -29.74 19.18 21.17
N LEU A 3 -30.66 19.45 22.08
CA LEU A 3 -30.92 18.57 23.25
C LEU A 3 -31.33 17.13 22.92
N ILE A 4 -32.08 16.94 21.83
CA ILE A 4 -32.53 15.62 21.37
C ILE A 4 -31.36 14.85 20.74
N ASN A 5 -30.50 15.57 20.00
CA ASN A 5 -29.29 14.99 19.43
C ASN A 5 -28.34 14.55 20.54
N ASP A 6 -28.20 15.34 21.61
CA ASP A 6 -27.35 15.01 22.75
C ASP A 6 -27.85 13.76 23.50
N GLN A 7 -29.16 13.65 23.72
CA GLN A 7 -29.75 12.45 24.31
C GLN A 7 -29.56 11.22 23.43
N PHE A 8 -29.83 11.34 22.12
CA PHE A 8 -29.63 10.25 21.17
C PHE A 8 -28.16 9.79 21.14
N MET A 9 -27.22 10.73 21.05
CA MET A 9 -25.78 10.43 21.00
C MET A 9 -25.31 9.77 22.29
N SER A 10 -25.83 10.17 23.46
CA SER A 10 -25.47 9.54 24.74
C SER A 10 -25.89 8.07 24.80
N VAL A 11 -27.12 7.75 24.35
CA VAL A 11 -27.65 6.39 24.33
C VAL A 11 -26.88 5.55 23.30
N PHE A 12 -26.67 6.09 22.10
CA PHE A 12 -25.91 5.43 21.05
C PHE A 12 -24.47 5.12 21.49
N GLN A 13 -23.76 6.09 22.06
CA GLN A 13 -22.38 5.92 22.53
C GLN A 13 -22.29 4.81 23.59
N SER A 14 -23.23 4.77 24.54
CA SER A 14 -23.23 3.74 25.59
C SER A 14 -23.40 2.32 25.03
N ILE A 15 -24.23 2.16 24.00
CA ILE A 15 -24.44 0.87 23.33
C ILE A 15 -23.20 0.53 22.51
N TYR A 16 -22.64 1.50 21.80
CA TYR A 16 -21.45 1.33 20.98
C TYR A 16 -20.24 0.89 21.81
N GLU A 17 -19.93 1.57 22.91
CA GLU A 17 -18.82 1.21 23.80
C GLU A 17 -18.99 -0.17 24.45
N LYS A 18 -20.23 -0.54 24.79
CA LYS A 18 -20.55 -1.83 25.42
C LYS A 18 -20.48 -3.01 24.44
N THR A 19 -20.83 -2.79 23.17
CA THR A 19 -20.95 -3.86 22.16
C THR A 19 -19.77 -3.93 21.21
N CYS A 20 -19.28 -2.79 20.75
CA CYS A 20 -18.06 -2.67 19.97
C CYS A 20 -16.88 -2.48 20.92
N LEU A 21 -16.27 -3.60 21.33
CA LEU A 21 -14.94 -3.57 21.92
C LEU A 21 -13.99 -2.93 20.91
N LEU A 22 -13.73 -1.63 21.06
CA LEU A 22 -12.74 -0.90 20.28
C LEU A 22 -11.37 -1.52 20.58
N ARG A 23 -11.01 -2.53 19.80
CA ARG A 23 -9.69 -3.11 19.85
C ARG A 23 -8.75 -2.06 19.29
N LEU A 24 -7.92 -1.48 20.16
CA LEU A 24 -6.73 -0.76 19.71
C LEU A 24 -5.84 -1.75 18.97
N VAL A 25 -6.05 -1.84 17.66
CA VAL A 25 -5.12 -2.54 16.78
C VAL A 25 -3.85 -1.70 16.81
N LYS A 26 -2.82 -2.18 17.51
CA LYS A 26 -1.48 -1.65 17.32
C LYS A 26 -1.19 -1.77 15.84
N GLN A 27 -1.16 -0.64 15.13
CA GLN A 27 -0.60 -0.66 13.80
C GLN A 27 0.82 -1.17 13.96
N LYS A 28 1.11 -2.32 13.35
CA LYS A 28 2.50 -2.76 13.23
C LYS A 28 3.22 -1.58 12.60
N LYS A 29 4.31 -1.12 13.23
CA LYS A 29 5.20 -0.15 12.58
C LYS A 29 5.42 -0.67 11.18
N ASP A 30 5.16 0.16 10.17
CA ASP A 30 5.35 -0.21 8.77
C ASP A 30 6.69 -0.94 8.68
N ASP A 31 6.62 -2.21 8.30
CA ASP A 31 7.77 -3.03 7.96
C ASP A 31 8.72 -2.15 7.12
N PRO A 32 10.04 -2.07 7.43
CA PRO A 32 10.98 -1.23 6.69
C PRO A 32 10.63 -1.28 5.21
N ARG A 33 10.19 -0.12 4.72
CA ARG A 33 9.59 0.09 3.40
C ARG A 33 10.24 -0.87 2.43
N LYS A 34 9.47 -1.85 1.92
CA LYS A 34 9.96 -2.99 1.11
C LYS A 34 11.27 -2.62 0.40
N PRO A 35 12.38 -3.34 0.60
CA PRO A 35 13.72 -2.86 0.21
C PRO A 35 13.84 -2.40 -1.24
N TRP A 36 13.00 -2.94 -2.13
CA TRP A 36 12.87 -2.55 -3.53
C TRP A 36 12.03 -1.28 -3.77
N ILE A 37 11.72 -0.45 -2.78
CA ILE A 37 11.02 0.84 -2.93
C ILE A 37 12.00 1.97 -2.63
N THR A 38 12.40 2.72 -3.66
CA THR A 38 13.29 3.88 -3.55
C THR A 38 12.50 5.18 -3.59
N LYS A 39 13.14 6.29 -3.19
CA LYS A 39 12.56 7.64 -3.27
C LYS A 39 12.09 7.99 -4.70
N GLU A 40 12.94 7.74 -5.69
CA GLU A 40 12.61 7.95 -7.11
C GLU A 40 11.35 7.19 -7.54
N ARG A 41 11.19 5.93 -7.09
CA ARG A 41 10.00 5.13 -7.39
C ARG A 41 8.75 5.71 -6.73
N ILE A 42 8.88 6.30 -5.55
CA ILE A 42 7.80 7.00 -4.86
C ILE A 42 7.41 8.25 -5.63
N ASP A 43 8.38 9.00 -6.17
CA ASP A 43 8.09 10.21 -6.95
C ASP A 43 7.26 9.88 -8.20
N VAL A 44 7.57 8.78 -8.90
CA VAL A 44 6.77 8.30 -10.04
C VAL A 44 5.35 7.87 -9.60
N ILE A 45 5.24 7.24 -8.43
CA ILE A 45 3.94 6.87 -7.83
C ILE A 45 3.11 8.11 -7.52
N ASN A 46 3.74 9.15 -6.98
CA ASN A 46 3.09 10.42 -6.65
C ASN A 46 2.64 11.14 -7.92
N ASN A 47 3.48 11.19 -8.96
CA ASN A 47 3.10 11.74 -10.25
C ASN A 47 1.87 11.05 -10.85
N ARG A 48 1.81 9.72 -10.76
CA ARG A 48 0.64 8.94 -11.20
C ARG A 48 -0.62 9.28 -10.40
N ASN A 49 -0.50 9.62 -9.11
CA ASN A 49 -1.64 10.03 -8.30
C ASN A 49 -2.11 11.44 -8.68
N LEU A 50 -1.19 12.37 -8.90
CA LEU A 50 -1.50 13.73 -9.35
C LEU A 50 -2.24 13.72 -10.69
N LEU A 51 -1.77 12.91 -11.66
CA LEU A 51 -2.45 12.76 -12.95
C LEU A 51 -3.85 12.14 -12.82
N TYR A 52 -4.05 11.27 -11.83
CA TYR A 52 -5.38 10.73 -11.56
C TYR A 52 -6.32 11.79 -11.00
N GLU A 53 -5.84 12.61 -10.06
CA GLU A 53 -6.60 13.75 -9.53
C GLU A 53 -6.93 14.76 -10.63
N GLN A 54 -5.97 15.05 -11.52
CA GLN A 54 -6.20 15.90 -12.70
C GLN A 54 -7.31 15.33 -13.59
N TYR A 55 -7.25 14.06 -13.96
CA TYR A 55 -8.30 13.39 -14.73
C TYR A 55 -9.66 13.44 -14.04
N LEU A 56 -9.73 13.22 -12.72
CA LEU A 56 -11.00 13.30 -11.98
C LEU A 56 -11.63 14.69 -12.02
N ASN A 57 -10.80 15.74 -12.09
CA ASN A 57 -11.26 17.13 -12.16
C ASN A 57 -11.65 17.55 -13.58
N SER A 58 -10.87 17.16 -14.60
CA SER A 58 -11.11 17.56 -15.98
C SER A 58 -12.14 16.69 -16.71
N GLN A 59 -12.18 15.39 -16.38
CA GLN A 59 -12.90 14.34 -17.10
C GLN A 59 -12.55 14.25 -18.60
N ASP A 60 -11.35 14.70 -18.99
CA ASP A 60 -10.86 14.65 -20.36
C ASP A 60 -10.20 13.30 -20.68
N ASP A 61 -10.44 12.80 -21.90
CA ASP A 61 -9.81 11.59 -22.44
C ASP A 61 -8.29 11.74 -22.57
N ALA A 62 -7.80 12.95 -22.87
CA ALA A 62 -6.36 13.20 -22.97
C ALA A 62 -5.65 12.96 -21.62
N ASP A 63 -6.21 13.51 -20.54
CA ASP A 63 -5.71 13.31 -19.17
C ASP A 63 -5.80 11.84 -18.74
N PHE A 64 -6.87 11.15 -19.14
CA PHE A 64 -7.01 9.72 -18.89
C PHE A 64 -5.92 8.89 -19.58
N ILE A 65 -5.61 9.20 -20.84
CA ILE A 65 -4.56 8.54 -21.62
C ILE A 65 -3.20 8.73 -20.94
N GLU A 66 -2.89 9.96 -20.52
CA GLU A 66 -1.65 10.26 -19.81
C GLU A 66 -1.56 9.51 -18.48
N PHE A 67 -2.60 9.58 -17.65
CA PHE A 67 -2.68 8.82 -16.40
C PHE A 67 -2.47 7.31 -16.65
N LYS A 68 -3.13 6.74 -17.67
CA LYS A 68 -3.03 5.32 -18.01
C LYS A 68 -1.61 4.92 -18.40
N ALA A 69 -0.92 5.76 -19.16
CA ALA A 69 0.49 5.55 -19.52
C ALA A 69 1.39 5.50 -18.28
N VAL A 70 1.26 6.47 -17.37
CA VAL A 70 2.07 6.52 -16.14
C VAL A 70 1.69 5.38 -15.18
N ARG A 71 0.40 5.02 -15.08
CA ARG A 71 -0.05 3.84 -14.30
C ARG A 71 0.63 2.56 -14.78
N ASN A 72 0.72 2.35 -16.10
CA ASN A 72 1.39 1.19 -16.67
C ASN A 72 2.89 1.20 -16.39
N LYS A 73 3.54 2.38 -16.49
CA LYS A 73 4.94 2.56 -16.11
C LYS A 73 5.18 2.20 -14.65
N VAL A 74 4.33 2.67 -13.73
CA VAL A 74 4.41 2.32 -12.29
C VAL A 74 4.27 0.82 -12.07
N ASN A 75 3.32 0.17 -12.74
CA ASN A 75 3.10 -1.27 -12.62
C ASN A 75 4.34 -2.06 -13.08
N ASN A 76 4.89 -1.72 -14.24
CA ASN A 76 6.08 -2.37 -14.78
C ASN A 76 7.30 -2.15 -13.88
N MET A 77 7.51 -0.90 -13.46
CA MET A 77 8.58 -0.53 -12.53
C MET A 77 8.48 -1.32 -11.22
N ARG A 78 7.29 -1.45 -10.63
CA ARG A 78 7.08 -2.23 -9.39
C ARG A 78 7.40 -3.72 -9.58
N ARG A 79 7.02 -4.30 -10.72
CA ARG A 79 7.32 -5.70 -11.06
C ARG A 79 8.83 -5.91 -11.22
N GLN A 80 9.49 -5.06 -12.00
CA GLN A 80 10.93 -5.12 -12.23
C GLN A 80 11.73 -4.91 -10.94
N ALA A 81 11.31 -3.95 -10.11
CA ALA A 81 11.90 -3.67 -8.81
C ALA A 81 11.90 -4.90 -7.89
N LYS A 82 10.72 -5.53 -7.73
CA LYS A 82 10.58 -6.74 -6.91
C LYS A 82 11.42 -7.86 -7.50
N LYS A 83 11.31 -8.09 -8.82
CA LYS A 83 12.06 -9.13 -9.53
C LYS A 83 13.57 -8.99 -9.30
N LYS A 84 14.13 -7.81 -9.56
CA LYS A 84 15.55 -7.53 -9.41
C LYS A 84 16.04 -7.81 -7.98
N TYR A 85 15.31 -7.35 -6.96
CA TYR A 85 15.69 -7.60 -5.57
C TYR A 85 15.77 -9.09 -5.23
N PHE A 86 14.78 -9.88 -5.66
CA PHE A 86 14.80 -11.32 -5.39
C PHE A 86 15.84 -12.05 -6.26
N GLU A 87 16.06 -11.63 -7.51
CA GLU A 87 17.12 -12.18 -8.36
C GLU A 87 18.51 -11.97 -7.74
N GLU A 88 18.78 -10.77 -7.23
CA GLU A 88 20.04 -10.45 -6.53
C GLU A 88 20.21 -11.33 -5.30
N ARG A 89 19.17 -11.45 -4.48
CA ARG A 89 19.22 -12.26 -3.26
C ARG A 89 19.39 -13.76 -3.53
N PHE A 90 18.72 -14.30 -4.54
CA PHE A 90 18.93 -15.68 -4.98
C PHE A 90 20.34 -15.91 -5.53
N SER A 91 20.96 -14.89 -6.12
CA SER A 91 22.35 -14.96 -6.57
C SER A 91 23.32 -14.96 -5.39
N ASP A 92 23.05 -14.16 -4.35
CA ASP A 92 23.88 -14.07 -3.15
C ASP A 92 23.82 -15.36 -2.30
N ASP A 93 22.64 -15.98 -2.19
CA ASP A 93 22.40 -17.20 -1.41
C ASP A 93 22.68 -18.50 -2.20
N LYS A 94 23.38 -18.41 -3.34
CA LYS A 94 23.60 -19.54 -4.24
C LYS A 94 24.40 -20.66 -3.55
N GLY A 95 23.78 -21.83 -3.45
CA GLY A 95 24.38 -23.02 -2.83
C GLY A 95 23.97 -23.24 -1.37
N ASP A 96 23.32 -22.26 -0.73
CA ASP A 96 22.68 -22.45 0.57
C ASP A 96 21.18 -22.75 0.39
N THR A 97 20.84 -24.03 0.54
CA THR A 97 19.45 -24.50 0.42
C THR A 97 18.55 -23.89 1.49
N ARG A 98 19.06 -23.68 2.71
CA ARG A 98 18.27 -23.12 3.82
C ARG A 98 17.98 -21.65 3.56
N ALA A 99 18.98 -20.87 3.16
CA ALA A 99 18.81 -19.46 2.81
C ALA A 99 17.84 -19.31 1.61
N THR A 100 18.00 -20.15 0.58
CA THR A 100 17.08 -20.18 -0.57
C THR A 100 15.61 -20.37 -0.13
N TRP A 101 15.33 -21.30 0.77
CA TRP A 101 13.97 -21.51 1.31
C TRP A 101 13.45 -20.31 2.11
N GLN A 102 14.31 -19.61 2.85
CA GLN A 102 13.92 -18.37 3.53
C GLN A 102 13.53 -17.28 2.53
N VAL A 103 14.30 -17.11 1.46
CA VAL A 103 13.99 -16.15 0.38
C VAL A 103 12.66 -16.49 -0.29
N ILE A 104 12.37 -17.76 -0.54
CA ILE A 104 11.08 -18.22 -1.09
C ILE A 104 9.93 -17.88 -0.14
N ASN A 105 10.09 -18.15 1.16
CA ASN A 105 9.05 -17.86 2.14
C ASN A 105 8.77 -16.36 2.24
N GLU A 106 9.79 -15.51 2.17
CA GLU A 106 9.62 -14.05 2.12
C GLU A 106 8.95 -13.60 0.82
N PHE A 107 9.32 -14.20 -0.32
CA PHE A 107 8.69 -13.89 -1.62
C PHE A 107 7.18 -14.18 -1.61
N MET A 108 6.79 -15.30 -0.98
CA MET A 108 5.41 -15.79 -0.83
C MET A 108 4.64 -15.08 0.28
N GLY A 109 5.32 -14.37 1.19
CA GLY A 109 4.69 -13.67 2.33
C GLY A 109 4.18 -14.61 3.42
N VAL A 110 4.87 -15.73 3.64
CA VAL A 110 4.53 -16.76 4.63
C VAL A 110 5.28 -16.55 5.96
N LEU A 111 6.28 -15.67 5.97
CA LEU A 111 7.03 -15.22 7.15
C LEU A 111 6.46 -13.92 7.74
#